data_AF-A0A3D0TKY2-F1
#
_entry.id   AF-A0A3D0TKY2-F1
#
_cell.length_a   1.000
_cell.length_b   1.000
_cell.length_c   1.000
_cell.angle_alpha   90.00
_cell.angle_beta   90.00
_cell.angle_gamma   90.00
#
_symmetry.space_group_name_H-M   'P 1'
#
loop_
_entity.id
_entity.type
_entity.pdbx_description
1 polymer ?
#
loop_
_entity_poly.entity_id
_entity_poly.type
_entity_poly.pdbx_seq_one_letter_code
_entity_poly.pdbx_strand_id
1 'polypeptide(L)'
;MFSIGFAVLLGVTARPSSALAFGWDDLWLRPDQQAAKLFQQGETKQAAELFESSEWKGAAAYRSGDYEKAIEHFSQQNHSRANFNSGNALAFAGRLQESLEAFERVLADNAQDVDAQYNHDLIEKLLKEQQKKKQQQEGQQGA
;
A
#
# COMPACT_ATOMS: atom_id res chain seq x y z
N MET A 1 -17.63 65.59 39.23
CA MET A 1 -16.60 64.97 40.10
C MET A 1 -17.20 63.73 40.72
N PHE A 2 -16.73 62.53 40.37
CA PHE A 2 -16.72 61.35 41.25
C PHE A 2 -15.56 60.46 40.80
N SER A 3 -14.84 59.94 41.80
CA SER A 3 -13.45 59.52 41.75
C SER A 3 -13.29 58.00 41.84
N ILE A 4 -12.24 57.50 41.18
CA ILE A 4 -11.29 56.43 41.55
C ILE A 4 -11.79 54.98 41.65
N GLY A 5 -11.07 54.10 40.94
CA GLY A 5 -10.94 52.68 41.31
C GLY A 5 -10.09 51.89 40.32
N PHE A 6 -8.76 51.95 40.44
CA PHE A 6 -7.84 51.05 39.75
C PHE A 6 -7.72 49.76 40.58
N ALA A 7 -8.01 48.59 40.00
CA ALA A 7 -7.74 47.30 40.63
C ALA A 7 -6.98 46.41 39.63
N VAL A 8 -5.69 46.26 39.87
CA VAL A 8 -4.83 45.23 39.27
C VAL A 8 -5.07 43.94 40.03
N LEU A 9 -5.43 42.87 39.32
CA LEU A 9 -5.45 41.51 39.86
C LEU A 9 -4.60 40.61 38.97
N LEU A 10 -3.40 40.31 39.47
CA LEU A 10 -2.52 39.24 39.01
C LEU A 10 -3.20 37.90 39.31
N GLY A 11 -3.46 37.10 38.27
CA GLY A 11 -4.06 35.77 38.39
C GLY A 11 -3.41 34.78 37.44
N VAL A 12 -2.39 34.08 37.96
CA VAL A 12 -1.84 32.78 37.54
C VAL A 12 -2.31 32.26 36.18
N THR A 13 -1.45 32.31 35.17
CA THR A 13 -1.65 31.60 33.90
C THR A 13 -1.52 30.10 34.18
N ALA A 14 -2.63 29.43 34.46
CA ALA A 14 -2.75 27.99 34.29
C ALA A 14 -2.50 27.73 32.80
N ARG A 15 -1.25 27.40 32.43
CA ARG A 15 -0.97 26.84 31.12
C ARG A 15 -1.73 25.52 31.09
N PRO A 16 -2.71 25.32 30.20
CA PRO A 16 -3.31 24.02 30.07
C PRO A 16 -2.17 23.05 29.76
N SER A 17 -1.97 22.07 30.64
CA SER A 17 -1.10 20.94 30.40
C SER A 17 -1.51 20.38 29.04
N SER A 18 -0.58 20.32 28.09
CA SER A 18 -0.79 19.68 26.79
C SER A 18 -1.08 18.21 27.02
N ALA A 19 -2.33 17.89 27.32
CA ALA A 19 -2.87 16.56 27.13
C ALA A 19 -2.73 16.26 25.63
N LEU A 20 -2.05 15.16 25.31
CA LEU A 20 -1.81 14.60 23.98
C LEU A 20 -2.97 14.95 23.02
N ALA A 21 -2.76 15.93 22.16
CA ALA A 21 -3.80 16.48 21.32
C ALA A 21 -4.03 15.56 20.12
N PHE A 22 -5.07 14.73 20.22
CA PHE A 22 -5.84 14.32 19.04
C PHE A 22 -6.20 15.58 18.24
N GLY A 23 -5.94 15.58 16.94
CA GLY A 23 -6.20 16.73 16.08
C GLY A 23 -7.70 16.90 15.82
N TRP A 24 -8.15 18.15 15.62
CA TRP A 24 -9.53 18.45 15.20
C TRP A 24 -9.91 17.78 13.87
N ASP A 25 -8.93 17.55 13.00
CA ASP A 25 -9.11 16.86 11.74
C ASP A 25 -9.44 15.35 11.93
N ASP A 26 -8.84 14.70 12.95
CA ASP A 26 -9.00 13.27 13.21
C ASP A 26 -10.42 12.90 13.67
N LEU A 27 -11.13 13.85 14.27
CA LEU A 27 -12.50 13.66 14.77
C LEU A 27 -13.57 13.79 13.68
N TRP A 28 -13.26 14.38 12.52
CA TRP A 28 -14.25 14.71 11.49
C TRP A 28 -13.99 14.09 10.11
N LEU A 29 -12.75 13.73 9.78
CA LEU A 29 -12.44 13.00 8.55
C LEU A 29 -12.70 11.50 8.74
N ARG A 30 -13.36 10.87 7.75
CA ARG A 30 -13.45 9.40 7.70
C ARG A 30 -12.06 8.79 7.53
N PRO A 31 -11.78 7.59 8.06
CA PRO A 31 -10.48 6.92 7.94
C PRO A 31 -9.93 6.90 6.51
N ASP A 32 -10.77 6.59 5.51
CA ASP A 32 -10.40 6.61 4.09
C ASP A 32 -9.90 7.98 3.58
N GLN A 33 -10.42 9.09 4.11
CA GLN A 33 -9.99 10.43 3.71
C GLN A 33 -8.64 10.80 4.34
N GLN A 34 -8.40 10.38 5.57
CA GLN A 34 -7.10 10.51 6.23
C GLN A 34 -6.06 9.63 5.50
N ALA A 35 -6.44 8.39 5.18
CA ALA A 35 -5.62 7.44 4.44
C ALA A 35 -5.25 7.95 3.04
N ALA A 36 -6.21 8.51 2.29
CA ALA A 36 -5.95 9.10 0.98
C ALA A 36 -4.97 10.28 1.05
N LYS A 37 -5.09 11.13 2.08
CA LYS A 37 -4.14 12.24 2.30
C LYS A 37 -2.74 11.73 2.59
N LEU A 38 -2.60 10.76 3.50
CA LEU A 38 -1.32 10.12 3.83
C LEU A 38 -0.71 9.43 2.60
N PHE A 39 -1.52 8.72 1.82
CA PHE A 39 -1.09 8.06 0.59
C PHE A 39 -0.55 9.06 -0.45
N GLN A 40 -1.21 10.21 -0.63
CA GLN A 40 -0.73 11.29 -1.50
C GLN A 40 0.57 11.92 -0.98
N GLN A 41 0.74 11.99 0.34
CA GLN A 41 1.94 12.49 0.99
C GLN A 41 3.10 11.47 1.00
N GLY A 42 2.87 10.25 0.52
CA GLY A 42 3.88 9.17 0.49
C GLY A 42 3.96 8.35 1.78
N GLU A 43 3.15 8.68 2.80
CA GLU A 43 3.04 7.98 4.10
C GLU A 43 2.21 6.69 3.95
N THR A 44 2.67 5.83 3.03
CA THR A 44 1.95 4.66 2.52
C THR A 44 1.69 3.59 3.59
N LYS A 45 2.58 3.44 4.58
CA LYS A 45 2.36 2.51 5.70
C LYS A 45 1.20 2.94 6.60
N GLN A 46 1.16 4.22 6.96
CA GLN A 46 0.08 4.77 7.80
C GLN A 46 -1.25 4.79 7.03
N ALA A 47 -1.20 5.12 5.73
CA ALA A 47 -2.37 5.03 4.87
C ALA A 47 -2.95 3.61 4.82
N ALA A 48 -2.11 2.58 4.75
CA ALA A 48 -2.56 1.18 4.70
C ALA A 48 -3.33 0.75 5.96
N GLU A 49 -3.02 1.32 7.12
CA GLU A 49 -3.73 1.02 8.38
C GLU A 49 -5.11 1.69 8.45
N LEU A 50 -5.28 2.81 7.75
CA LEU A 50 -6.48 3.66 7.85
C LEU A 50 -7.50 3.43 6.72
N PHE A 51 -7.10 2.92 5.57
CA PHE A 51 -8.07 2.55 4.53
C PHE A 51 -9.01 1.47 5.03
N GLU A 52 -10.29 1.50 4.67
CA GLU A 52 -11.24 0.45 4.99
C GLU A 52 -11.31 -0.59 3.87
N SER A 53 -11.28 -0.14 2.61
CA SER A 53 -11.32 -1.00 1.42
C SER A 53 -10.04 -1.83 1.29
N SER A 54 -10.21 -3.13 1.03
CA SER A 54 -9.09 -4.06 0.87
C SER A 54 -8.20 -3.66 -0.32
N GLU A 55 -8.78 -3.16 -1.41
CA GLU A 55 -8.01 -2.65 -2.56
C GLU A 55 -7.09 -1.50 -2.18
N TRP A 56 -7.58 -0.55 -1.39
CA TRP A 56 -6.77 0.60 -0.98
C TRP A 56 -5.71 0.21 0.06
N LYS A 57 -6.02 -0.69 1.00
CA LYS A 57 -5.02 -1.28 1.88
C LYS A 57 -3.92 -1.98 1.09
N GLY A 58 -4.30 -2.79 0.09
CA GLY A 58 -3.37 -3.48 -0.80
C GLY A 58 -2.51 -2.53 -1.61
N ALA A 59 -3.11 -1.47 -2.17
CA ALA A 59 -2.37 -0.45 -2.93
C ALA A 59 -1.37 0.32 -2.06
N ALA A 60 -1.75 0.65 -0.83
CA ALA A 60 -0.89 1.31 0.15
C ALA A 60 0.25 0.38 0.59
N ALA A 61 -0.05 -0.88 0.91
CA ALA A 61 0.95 -1.91 1.21
C ALA A 61 1.95 -2.08 0.05
N TYR A 62 1.45 -2.22 -1.18
CA TYR A 62 2.27 -2.35 -2.38
C TYR A 62 3.21 -1.17 -2.57
N ARG A 63 2.70 0.07 -2.45
CA ARG A 63 3.54 1.27 -2.56
C ARG A 63 4.56 1.41 -1.44
N SER A 64 4.25 0.88 -0.26
CA SER A 64 5.19 0.86 0.87
C SER A 64 6.27 -0.24 0.76
N GLY A 65 6.18 -1.11 -0.25
CA GLY A 65 7.04 -2.27 -0.44
C GLY A 65 6.67 -3.50 0.40
N ASP A 66 5.56 -3.46 1.12
CA ASP A 66 5.02 -4.60 1.87
C ASP A 66 4.19 -5.48 0.92
N TYR A 67 4.88 -6.20 0.05
CA TYR A 67 4.25 -6.96 -1.02
C TYR A 67 3.43 -8.15 -0.51
N GLU A 68 3.81 -8.77 0.61
CA GLU A 68 3.02 -9.87 1.18
C GLU A 68 1.67 -9.40 1.72
N LYS A 69 1.61 -8.25 2.41
CA LYS A 69 0.31 -7.65 2.78
C LYS A 69 -0.48 -7.20 1.56
N ALA A 70 0.19 -6.68 0.54
CA ALA A 70 -0.49 -6.31 -0.70
C ALA A 70 -1.18 -7.53 -1.34
N ILE A 71 -0.49 -8.67 -1.40
CA ILE A 71 -1.04 -9.93 -1.89
C ILE A 71 -2.23 -10.36 -1.03
N GLU A 72 -2.09 -10.34 0.30
CA GLU A 72 -3.19 -10.68 1.21
C GLU A 72 -4.44 -9.85 0.94
N HIS A 73 -4.29 -8.53 0.80
CA HIS A 73 -5.40 -7.63 0.54
C HIS A 73 -6.02 -7.81 -0.84
N PHE A 74 -5.19 -7.90 -1.90
CA PHE A 74 -5.71 -8.08 -3.26
C PHE A 74 -6.37 -9.45 -3.46
N SER A 75 -5.87 -10.50 -2.81
CA SER A 75 -6.39 -11.86 -2.96
C SER A 75 -7.78 -12.09 -2.35
N GLN A 76 -8.31 -11.13 -1.58
CA GLN A 76 -9.67 -11.17 -1.04
C GLN A 76 -10.75 -10.97 -2.10
N GLN A 77 -10.38 -10.54 -3.31
CA GLN A 77 -11.31 -10.24 -4.39
C GLN A 77 -10.88 -10.91 -5.68
N ASN A 78 -11.84 -11.50 -6.38
CA ASN A 78 -11.59 -12.22 -7.62
C ASN A 78 -12.21 -11.49 -8.82
N HIS A 79 -11.69 -10.30 -9.10
CA HIS A 79 -12.02 -9.53 -10.30
C HIS A 79 -10.73 -9.05 -10.97
N SER A 80 -10.82 -8.71 -12.27
CA SER A 80 -9.66 -8.40 -13.12
C SER A 80 -8.66 -7.41 -12.49
N ARG A 81 -9.11 -6.26 -11.98
CA ARG A 81 -8.22 -5.28 -11.30
C ARG A 81 -7.48 -5.83 -10.08
N ALA A 82 -8.14 -6.63 -9.23
CA ALA A 82 -7.51 -7.22 -8.04
C ALA A 82 -6.48 -8.28 -8.45
N ASN A 83 -6.81 -9.10 -9.45
CA ASN A 83 -5.88 -10.06 -10.03
C ASN A 83 -4.66 -9.38 -10.67
N PHE A 84 -4.85 -8.27 -11.39
CA PHE A 84 -3.75 -7.49 -11.96
C PHE A 84 -2.82 -6.93 -10.86
N ASN A 85 -3.39 -6.35 -9.81
CA ASN A 85 -2.64 -5.80 -8.70
C ASN A 85 -1.93 -6.89 -7.88
N SER A 86 -2.57 -8.05 -7.67
CA SER A 86 -1.97 -9.22 -7.07
C SER A 86 -0.80 -9.74 -7.90
N GLY A 87 -0.96 -9.83 -9.22
CA GLY A 87 0.10 -10.23 -10.15
C GLY A 87 1.33 -9.34 -10.04
N ASN A 88 1.14 -8.03 -9.96
CA ASN A 88 2.23 -7.08 -9.71
C ASN A 88 2.88 -7.32 -8.34
N ALA A 89 2.11 -7.45 -7.27
CA ALA A 89 2.65 -7.67 -5.92
C ALA A 89 3.45 -8.99 -5.84
N LEU A 90 2.93 -10.07 -6.43
CA LEU A 90 3.59 -11.37 -6.54
C LEU A 90 4.92 -11.28 -7.31
N ALA A 91 4.95 -10.51 -8.40
CA ALA A 91 6.18 -10.29 -9.17
C ALA A 91 7.27 -9.64 -8.31
N PHE A 92 6.92 -8.57 -7.60
CA PHE A 92 7.86 -7.86 -6.72
C PHE A 92 8.28 -8.69 -5.49
N ALA A 93 7.43 -9.59 -5.01
CA ALA A 93 7.77 -10.58 -3.98
C ALA A 93 8.65 -11.73 -4.51
N GLY A 94 8.92 -11.81 -5.82
CA GLY A 94 9.68 -12.89 -6.45
C GLY A 94 8.89 -14.19 -6.64
N ARG A 95 7.58 -14.18 -6.40
CA ARG A 95 6.64 -15.29 -6.58
C ARG A 95 6.17 -15.35 -8.03
N LEU A 96 7.13 -15.54 -8.94
CA LEU A 96 6.95 -15.34 -10.39
C LEU A 96 5.91 -16.29 -11.00
N GLN A 97 5.86 -17.56 -10.58
CA GLN A 97 4.84 -18.50 -11.09
C GLN A 97 3.42 -18.04 -10.74
N GLU A 98 3.20 -17.63 -9.49
CA GLU A 98 1.89 -17.17 -9.04
C GLU A 98 1.51 -15.84 -9.69
N SER A 99 2.50 -14.96 -9.93
CA SER A 99 2.32 -13.73 -10.70
C SER A 99 1.80 -14.03 -12.12
N LEU A 100 2.35 -15.05 -12.79
CA LEU A 100 1.91 -15.49 -14.11
C LEU A 100 0.43 -15.90 -14.09
N GLU A 101 0.04 -16.76 -13.15
CA GLU A 101 -1.35 -17.19 -12.98
C GLU A 101 -2.30 -16.01 -12.72
N ALA A 102 -1.86 -15.01 -11.97
CA ALA A 102 -2.67 -13.82 -11.69
C ALA A 102 -2.92 -13.00 -12.97
N PHE A 103 -1.91 -12.83 -13.83
CA PHE A 103 -2.10 -12.17 -15.13
C PHE A 103 -2.91 -13.03 -16.11
N GLU A 104 -2.77 -14.35 -16.08
CA GLU A 104 -3.63 -15.24 -16.87
C GLU A 104 -5.11 -15.08 -16.50
N ARG A 105 -5.43 -14.90 -15.21
CA ARG A 105 -6.81 -14.59 -14.77
C ARG A 105 -7.31 -13.25 -15.31
N VAL A 106 -6.45 -12.24 -15.43
CA VAL A 106 -6.79 -10.95 -16.08
C VAL A 106 -7.08 -11.15 -17.56
N LEU A 107 -6.21 -11.89 -18.26
CA LEU A 107 -6.33 -12.16 -19.69
C LEU A 107 -7.49 -13.09 -20.05
N ALA A 108 -7.92 -13.94 -19.11
CA ALA A 108 -9.12 -14.74 -19.26
C ALA A 108 -10.40 -13.89 -19.26
N ASP A 109 -10.42 -12.79 -18.50
CA ASP A 109 -11.53 -11.83 -18.48
C ASP A 109 -11.46 -10.85 -19.67
N ASN A 110 -10.25 -10.34 -19.96
CA ASN A 110 -9.98 -9.47 -21.09
C ASN A 110 -8.69 -9.87 -21.81
N ALA A 111 -8.82 -10.66 -22.87
CA ALA A 111 -7.69 -11.13 -23.66
C ALA A 111 -6.91 -9.99 -24.37
N GLN A 112 -7.47 -8.79 -24.48
CA GLN A 112 -6.85 -7.61 -25.11
C GLN A 112 -6.22 -6.64 -24.10
N ASP A 113 -6.13 -7.01 -22.82
CA ASP A 113 -5.47 -6.20 -21.80
C ASP A 113 -3.95 -6.14 -22.06
N VAL A 114 -3.51 -5.04 -22.66
CA VAL A 114 -2.12 -4.85 -23.12
C VAL A 114 -1.14 -4.82 -21.96
N ASP A 115 -1.53 -4.27 -20.80
CA ASP A 115 -0.68 -4.20 -19.62
C ASP A 115 -0.50 -5.60 -19.01
N ALA A 116 -1.56 -6.39 -18.95
CA ALA A 116 -1.50 -7.76 -18.45
C ALA A 116 -0.68 -8.66 -19.38
N GLN A 117 -0.81 -8.53 -20.70
CA GLN A 117 0.03 -9.23 -21.68
C GLN A 117 1.51 -8.89 -21.49
N TYR A 118 1.83 -7.59 -21.40
CA TYR A 118 3.20 -7.14 -21.21
C TYR A 118 3.82 -7.71 -19.93
N ASN A 119 3.09 -7.63 -18.82
CA ASN A 119 3.58 -8.14 -17.54
C ASN A 119 3.72 -9.67 -17.57
N HIS A 120 2.73 -10.40 -18.08
CA HIS A 120 2.82 -11.85 -18.25
C HIS A 120 4.09 -12.27 -19.02
N ASP A 121 4.35 -11.64 -20.17
CA ASP A 121 5.51 -11.95 -21.00
C ASP A 121 6.85 -11.62 -20.30
N LEU A 122 6.87 -10.55 -19.51
CA LEU A 122 8.04 -10.19 -18.70
C LEU A 122 8.32 -11.27 -17.64
N ILE A 123 7.29 -11.71 -16.93
CA ILE A 123 7.41 -12.76 -15.90
C ILE A 123 7.85 -14.09 -16.52
N GLU A 124 7.30 -14.45 -17.69
CA GLU A 124 7.71 -15.65 -18.42
C GLU A 124 9.20 -15.63 -18.79
N LYS A 125 9.71 -14.47 -19.24
CA LYS A 125 11.15 -14.29 -19.53
C LYS A 125 12.00 -14.43 -18.27
N LEU A 126 11.61 -13.82 -17.17
CA LEU A 126 12.34 -13.91 -15.89
C LEU A 126 12.42 -15.36 -15.39
N LEU A 127 11.32 -16.12 -15.51
CA LEU A 127 11.29 -17.54 -15.16
C LEU A 127 12.25 -18.36 -16.02
N LYS A 128 12.26 -18.15 -17.34
CA LYS A 128 13.18 -18.83 -18.26
C LYS A 128 14.64 -18.52 -17.93
N GLU A 129 14.96 -17.27 -17.58
CA GLU A 129 16.30 -16.89 -17.15
C GLU A 129 16.71 -17.56 -15.83
N GLN A 130 15.79 -17.64 -14.86
CA GLN A 130 16.03 -18.31 -13.59
C GLN A 130 16.32 -19.80 -13.79
N GLN A 131 15.58 -20.48 -14.67
CA GLN A 131 15.80 -21.88 -15.01
C GLN A 131 17.16 -22.11 -15.67
N LYS A 132 17.53 -21.26 -16.64
CA LYS A 132 18.85 -21.34 -17.30
C LYS A 132 20.00 -21.19 -16.31
N LYS A 133 19.89 -20.25 -15.37
CA LYS A 133 20.92 -20.05 -14.32
C LYS A 133 21.06 -21.27 -13.42
N LYS A 134 19.96 -21.91 -13.03
CA LYS A 134 19.99 -23.15 -12.22
C LYS A 134 20.71 -24.30 -12.95
N GLN A 135 20.38 -24.52 -14.22
CA GLN A 135 21.02 -25.57 -15.03
C GLN A 135 22.53 -25.37 -15.18
N GLN A 136 22.99 -24.13 -15.34
CA GLN A 136 24.41 -23.81 -15.43
C GLN A 136 25.16 -24.07 -14.12
N GLN A 137 24.54 -23.77 -12.97
CA GLN A 137 25.14 -24.02 -11.66
C GLN A 137 25.26 -25.51 -11.35
N GLU A 138 24.23 -26.29 -11.68
CA GLU A 138 24.23 -27.75 -11.50
C GLU A 138 25.27 -28.44 -12.40
N GLY A 139 25.41 -27.99 -13.66
CA GLY A 139 26.43 -28.50 -14.58
C GLY A 139 27.88 -28.19 -14.17
N GLN A 140 28.11 -27.13 -13.38
CA GLN A 140 29.44 -26.79 -12.85
C GLN A 140 29.78 -27.50 -11.54
N GLN A 141 28.78 -27.93 -10.76
CA GLN A 141 29.00 -28.68 -9.52
C GLN A 141 29.09 -30.19 -9.74
N GLY A 142 28.58 -30.69 -10.87
CA GLY A 142 28.63 -32.10 -11.27
C GLY A 142 29.82 -32.49 -12.16
N ALA A 143 30.71 -31.54 -12.50
CA ALA A 143 31.92 -31.74 -13.29
C ALA A 143 33.17 -31.58 -12.41
#